data_AF-A0A090YS34-F1
#
_entry.id   AF-A0A090YS34-F1
#
_cell.length_a   1.000
_cell.length_b   1.000
_cell.length_c   1.000
_cell.angle_alpha   90.00
_cell.angle_beta   90.00
_cell.angle_gamma   90.00
#
_symmetry.space_group_name_H-M   'P 1'
#
loop_
_entity.id
_entity.type
_entity.pdbx_description
1 polymer ?
#
loop_
_entity_poly.entity_id
_entity_poly.type
_entity_poly.pdbx_seq_one_letter_code
_entity_poly.pdbx_strand_id
1 'polypeptide(L)' 'MQPFKAGRIITYVAIAILLVVAFISPYELPKKIGFIIGVLILGACALGTNKFYEWMFSKFNNK' A
#
# COMPACT_ATOMS: atom_id res chain seq x y z
N MET A 1 -11.08 15.13 -12.43
CA MET A 1 -9.78 14.70 -11.85
C MET A 1 -9.84 13.21 -11.54
N GLN A 2 -8.94 12.40 -12.09
CA GLN A 2 -8.98 10.93 -11.96
C GLN A 2 -8.79 10.48 -10.50
N PRO A 3 -9.79 9.87 -9.85
CA PRO A 3 -9.68 9.40 -8.45
C PRO A 3 -8.55 8.37 -8.28
N PHE A 4 -8.21 7.64 -9.34
CA PHE A 4 -7.07 6.71 -9.41
C PHE A 4 -5.71 7.35 -9.11
N LYS A 5 -5.50 8.62 -9.48
CA LYS A 5 -4.21 9.29 -9.30
C LYS A 5 -4.02 9.77 -7.86
N ALA A 6 -5.11 10.24 -7.22
CA ALA A 6 -5.11 10.66 -5.83
C ALA A 6 -4.94 9.47 -4.87
N GLY A 7 -5.64 8.35 -5.12
CA GLY A 7 -5.52 7.14 -4.30
C GLY A 7 -4.10 6.58 -4.27
N ARG A 8 -3.42 6.53 -5.43
CA ARG A 8 -2.01 6.11 -5.50
C ARG A 8 -1.09 7.01 -4.67
N ILE A 9 -1.26 8.32 -4.76
CA ILE A 9 -0.44 9.28 -4.01
C ILE A 9 -0.63 9.12 -2.50
N ILE A 10 -1.88 8.99 -2.04
CA ILE A 10 -2.20 8.80 -0.62
C ILE A 10 -1.56 7.51 -0.09
N THR A 11 -1.65 6.42 -0.84
CA THR A 11 -1.00 5.15 -0.48
C THR A 11 0.52 5.28 -0.40
N TYR A 12 1.15 5.95 -1.37
CA TYR A 12 2.60 6.19 -1.33
C TYR A 12 3.02 7.02 -0.11
N VAL A 13 2.24 8.07 0.22
CA VAL A 13 2.48 8.91 1.40
C VAL A 13 2.36 8.08 2.68
N ALA A 14 1.34 7.23 2.79
CA ALA A 14 1.17 6.35 3.95
C ALA A 14 2.34 5.36 4.12
N ILE A 15 2.79 4.73 3.02
CA ILE A 15 3.95 3.83 3.04
C ILE A 15 5.23 4.56 3.46
N ALA A 16 5.43 5.78 2.96
CA ALA A 16 6.60 6.60 3.31
C ALA A 16 6.62 6.95 4.80
N ILE A 17 5.48 7.35 5.37
CA ILE A 17 5.37 7.65 6.81
C ILE A 17 5.65 6.39 7.64
N LEU A 18 5.08 5.24 7.27
CA LEU A 18 5.33 3.97 7.96
C LEU A 18 6.81 3.58 7.90
N LEU A 19 7.48 3.75 6.76
CA LEU A 19 8.91 3.51 6.63
C LEU A 19 9.74 4.43 7.54
N VAL A 20 9.41 5.71 7.59
CA VAL A 20 10.09 6.67 8.48
C VAL A 20 9.92 6.27 9.95
N VAL A 21 8.71 5.88 10.34
CA VAL A 21 8.43 5.33 11.69
C VAL A 21 9.24 4.05 11.95
N ALA A 22 9.38 3.17 10.96
CA ALA A 22 10.20 1.96 11.07
C ALA A 22 11.68 2.28 11.30
N PHE A 23 12.19 3.35 10.66
CA PHE A 23 13.58 3.78 10.78
C PHE A 23 13.88 4.45 12.13
N ILE A 24 12.98 5.30 12.61
CA ILE A 24 13.12 6.04 13.87
C ILE A 24 12.88 5.14 15.09
N SER A 25 12.03 4.12 14.95
CA SER A 25 11.66 3.30 16.10
C SER A 25 12.84 2.44 16.60
N PRO A 26 13.11 2.42 17.92
CA PRO A 26 14.18 1.63 18.54
C PRO A 26 13.74 0.17 18.71
N TYR A 27 13.22 -0.45 17.65
CA TYR A 27 12.82 -1.85 17.68
C TYR A 27 14.05 -2.77 17.63
N GLU A 28 14.02 -3.82 18.45
CA GLU A 28 14.94 -4.95 18.34
C GLU A 28 14.90 -5.52 16.91
N LEU A 29 16.06 -5.97 16.39
CA LEU A 29 16.24 -6.51 15.03
C LEU A 29 15.07 -7.35 14.49
N PRO A 30 14.52 -8.35 15.22
CA PRO A 30 13.40 -9.16 14.72
C PRO A 30 12.08 -8.38 14.56
N LYS A 31 11.78 -7.45 15.49
CA LYS A 31 10.57 -6.61 15.41
C LYS A 31 10.67 -5.59 14.26
N LYS A 32 11.88 -5.07 14.00
CA LYS A 32 12.13 -4.15 12.89
C LYS A 32 11.92 -4.83 11.52
N ILE A 33 12.40 -6.06 11.38
CA ILE A 33 12.19 -6.89 10.17
C ILE A 33 10.71 -7.19 9.98
N GLY A 34 10.00 -7.63 11.03
CA GLY A 34 8.57 -7.90 10.97
C GLY A 34 7.75 -6.67 10.54
N PHE A 35 8.12 -5.49 11.06
CA PHE A 35 7.47 -4.23 10.68
C PHE A 35 7.69 -3.89 9.19
N ILE A 36 8.92 -4.02 8.70
CA ILE A 36 9.25 -3.77 7.28
C ILE A 36 8.48 -4.73 6.35
N ILE A 37 8.43 -6.02 6.70
CA ILE A 37 7.68 -7.02 5.93
C ILE A 37 6.18 -6.69 5.92
N GLY A 38 5.62 -6.28 7.06
CA GLY A 38 4.22 -5.83 7.15
C GLY A 38 3.91 -4.63 6.25
N VAL A 39 4.79 -3.62 6.24
CA VAL A 39 4.65 -2.44 5.38
C VAL A 39 4.77 -2.82 3.90
N LEU A 40 5.68 -3.73 3.54
CA LEU A 40 5.82 -4.23 2.17
C LEU A 40 4.58 -5.00 1.69
N ILE A 41 4.01 -5.88 2.51
CA ILE A 41 2.79 -6.63 2.18
C ILE A 41 1.61 -5.67 1.99
N LEU A 42 1.44 -4.70 2.90
CA LEU A 42 0.40 -3.66 2.77
C LEU A 42 0.57 -2.84 1.49
N GLY A 43 1.81 -2.46 1.14
CA GLY A 43 2.10 -1.74 -0.09
C GLY A 43 1.79 -2.56 -1.35
N ALA A 44 2.14 -3.85 -1.36
CA ALA A 44 1.82 -4.76 -2.46
C ALA A 44 0.32 -4.97 -2.61
N CYS A 45 -0.42 -5.16 -1.50
CA CYS A 45 -1.87 -5.28 -1.51
C CYS A 45 -2.55 -4.00 -2.01
N ALA A 46 -2.09 -2.82 -1.59
CA ALA A 46 -2.66 -1.55 -2.01
C ALA A 46 -2.36 -1.22 -3.49
N LEU A 47 -1.22 -1.64 -4.02
CA LEU A 47 -0.91 -1.49 -5.46
C LEU A 47 -1.62 -2.53 -6.32
N GLY A 48 -1.76 -3.76 -5.82
CA GLY A 48 -2.46 -4.85 -6.50
C GLY A 48 -3.97 -4.67 -6.54
N THR A 49 -4.56 -4.03 -5.52
CA THR A 49 -6.00 -3.74 -5.49
C THR A 49 -6.43 -2.85 -6.64
N ASN A 50 -5.63 -1.88 -7.11
CA ASN A 50 -5.99 -1.08 -8.28
C ASN A 50 -6.26 -1.95 -9.54
N LYS A 51 -5.40 -2.93 -9.79
CA LYS A 51 -5.54 -3.85 -10.93
C LYS A 51 -6.71 -4.83 -10.73
N PHE A 52 -6.95 -5.22 -9.49
CA PHE A 52 -8.08 -6.09 -9.12
C PHE A 52 -9.42 -5.36 -9.21
N TYR A 53 -9.48 -4.10 -8.79
CA TYR A 53 -10.65 -3.22 -8.91
C TYR A 53 -10.96 -2.92 -10.37
N GLU A 54 -9.97 -2.60 -11.21
CA GLU A 54 -10.20 -2.45 -12.66
C GLU A 54 -10.75 -3.73 -13.29
N TRP A 55 -10.19 -4.90 -12.94
CA TRP A 55 -10.68 -6.18 -13.43
C TRP A 55 -12.12 -6.48 -12.96
N MET A 56 -12.41 -6.24 -11.69
CA MET A 56 -13.74 -6.48 -11.11
C MET A 56 -14.79 -5.49 -11.67
N PHE A 57 -14.43 -4.22 -11.83
CA PHE A 57 -15.29 -3.18 -12.40
C PHE A 57 -15.55 -3.42 -13.90
N SER A 58 -14.53 -3.82 -14.66
CA SER A 58 -14.68 -4.25 -16.07
C SER A 58 -15.61 -5.45 -16.23
N LYS A 59 -15.65 -6.34 -15.23
CA LYS A 59 -16.54 -7.51 -15.23
C LYS A 59 -17.99 -7.15 -14.88
N PHE A 60 -18.19 -6.10 -14.09
CA PHE A 60 -19.51 -5.63 -13.66
C PHE A 60 -20.16 -4.66 -14.67
N ASN A 61 -19.34 -3.89 -15.41
CA ASN A 61 -19.82 -2.92 -16.41
C ASN A 61 -20.07 -3.54 -17.81
N ASN A 62 -19.84 -4.85 -17.98
CA ASN A 62 -20.20 -5.63 -19.17
C ASN A 62 -21.52 -6.40 -18.96
N LYS A 63 -22.55 -5.72 -18.46
CA LYS A 63 -23.92 -6.21 -18.40
C LYS A 63 -24.85 -5.15 -18.97
#